data_AF-J6HE14-F1
#
_entry.id   AF-J6HE14-F1
#
_cell.length_a   1.000
_cell.length_b   1.000
_cell.length_c   1.000
_cell.angle_alpha   90.00
_cell.angle_beta   90.00
_cell.angle_gamma   90.00
#
_symmetry.space_group_name_H-M   'P 1'
#
loop_
_entity.id
_entity.type
_entity.pdbx_description
1 polymer ?
#
loop_
_entity_poly.entity_id
_entity_poly.type
_entity_poly.pdbx_seq_one_letter_code
_entity_poly.pdbx_strand_id
1 'polypeptide(L)' 'MVKHYITKYEEDGKLYAEAWIQINVFGRCYCISRKKLEIKSRS' A
#
# COMPACT_ATOMS: atom_id res chain seq x y z
N MET A 1 4.13 0.48 -17.44
CA MET A 1 5.15 0.44 -16.35
C MET A 1 4.64 1.16 -15.08
N VAL A 2 3.32 1.24 -14.89
CA VAL A 2 2.69 1.71 -13.66
C VAL A 2 1.92 0.53 -13.08
N LYS A 3 2.13 0.23 -11.80
CA LYS A 3 1.50 -0.88 -11.09
C LYS A 3 0.82 -0.35 -9.85
N HIS A 4 -0.43 -0.73 -9.65
CA HIS A 4 -1.12 -0.48 -8.40
C HIS A 4 -0.92 -1.69 -7.51
N TYR A 5 -0.35 -1.47 -6.33
CA TYR A 5 -0.14 -2.49 -5.32
C TYR A 5 -1.06 -2.23 -4.14
N ILE A 6 -1.67 -3.30 -3.65
CA ILE A 6 -2.46 -3.32 -2.43
C ILE A 6 -1.97 -4.51 -1.63
N THR A 7 -1.61 -4.28 -0.38
CA THR A 7 -1.20 -5.33 0.55
C THR A 7 -2.03 -5.21 1.82
N LYS A 8 -2.39 -6.37 2.37
CA LYS A 8 -2.99 -6.47 3.70
C LYS A 8 -1.99 -7.16 4.60
N TYR A 9 -1.78 -6.61 5.78
CA TYR A 9 -0.90 -7.20 6.79
C TYR A 9 -1.43 -6.90 8.18
N GLU A 10 -1.04 -7.73 9.13
CA GLU A 10 -1.29 -7.51 10.54
C GLU A 10 0.00 -7.02 11.19
N GLU A 11 -0.10 -5.94 11.97
CA GLU A 11 1.02 -5.36 12.71
C GLU A 11 0.49 -4.99 14.10
N ASP A 12 1.14 -5.50 15.15
CA ASP A 12 0.77 -5.21 16.55
C ASP A 12 -0.70 -5.56 16.90
N GLY A 13 -1.23 -6.66 16.34
CA GLY A 13 -2.62 -7.11 16.54
C GLY A 13 -3.66 -6.24 15.82
N LYS A 14 -3.23 -5.30 14.97
CA LYS A 14 -4.10 -4.45 14.15
C LYS A 14 -3.94 -4.81 12.68
N LEU A 15 -5.07 -4.94 12.00
CA LEU A 15 -5.10 -5.17 10.56
C LEU A 15 -4.90 -3.84 9.82
N TYR A 16 -3.95 -3.82 8.89
CA TYR A 16 -3.69 -2.69 8.01
C TYR A 16 -3.86 -3.10 6.55
N ALA A 17 -4.48 -2.21 5.78
CA ALA A 17 -4.45 -2.23 4.33
C ALA A 17 -3.56 -1.08 3.87
N GLU A 18 -2.51 -1.39 3.10
CA GLU A 18 -1.66 -0.39 2.48
C GLU A 18 -1.73 -0.50 0.96
N ALA A 19 -1.94 0.64 0.30
CA ALA A 19 -2.00 0.73 -1.14
C ALA A 19 -1.03 1.78 -1.66
N TRP A 20 -0.38 1.51 -2.79
CA TRP A 20 0.49 2.47 -3.46
C TRP A 20 0.60 2.22 -4.96
N ILE A 21 1.00 3.26 -5.67
CA ILE A 21 1.23 3.20 -7.11
C ILE A 21 2.73 3.20 -7.33
N GLN A 22 3.24 2.14 -7.92
CA GLN A 22 4.63 2.05 -8.36
C GLN A 22 4.72 2.47 -9.82
N ILE A 23 5.56 3.46 -10.09
CA ILE A 23 5.89 3.93 -11.43
C ILE A 23 7.37 3.63 -11.62
N ASN A 24 7.70 2.75 -12.58
CA ASN A 24 9.08 2.63 -12.99
C ASN A 24 9.29 3.50 -14.24
N VAL A 25 10.30 4.36 -14.22
CA VAL A 25 10.63 5.28 -15.31
C VAL A 25 12.16 5.41 -15.35
N PHE A 26 12.76 5.30 -16.55
CA PHE A 26 14.21 5.39 -16.77
C PHE A 26 15.06 4.50 -15.83
N GLY A 27 14.62 3.26 -15.59
CA GLY A 27 15.32 2.31 -14.71
C GLY A 27 15.23 2.63 -13.21
N ARG A 28 14.46 3.65 -12.82
CA ARG A 28 14.22 4.02 -11.42
C ARG A 28 12.79 3.65 -11.02
N CYS A 29 12.65 3.12 -9.81
CA CYS A 29 11.38 2.70 -9.24
C CYS A 29 10.88 3.77 -8.25
N TYR A 30 9.76 4.41 -8.56
CA TYR A 30 9.14 5.42 -7.71
C TYR A 30 7.83 4.88 -7.13
N CYS A 31 7.68 4.94 -5.81
CA CYS A 31 6.45 4.59 -5.13
C CYS A 31 5.73 5.87 -4.71
N ILE A 32 4.58 6.15 -5.31
CA ILE A 32 3.77 7.33 -5.06
C ILE A 32 2.39 6.96 -4.50
N SER A 33 1.71 7.95 -3.91
CA SER A 33 0.36 7.78 -3.37
C SER A 33 0.22 6.64 -2.35
N ARG A 34 1.27 6.41 -1.54
CA ARG A 34 1.22 5.41 -0.44
C ARG A 34 0.16 5.84 0.57
N LYS A 35 -0.83 4.98 0.80
CA LYS A 35 -1.90 5.16 1.78
C LYS A 35 -1.96 3.92 2.66
N LYS A 36 -1.71 4.08 3.96
CA LYS A 36 -1.93 3.07 4.99
C LYS A 36 -3.26 3.36 5.69
N LEU A 37 -4.12 2.36 5.78
CA LEU A 37 -5.41 2.42 6.46
C LEU A 37 -5.49 1.29 7.49
N GLU A 38 -5.89 1.61 8.71
CA GLU A 38 -6.22 0.60 9.70
C GLU A 38 -7.62 0.04 9.40
N ILE A 39 -7.71 -1.27 9.23
CA ILE A 39 -8.97 -1.99 9.06
C ILE A 39 -9.56 -2.20 10.46
N LYS A 40 -10.25 -1.18 10.96
CA LYS A 40 -11.07 -1.32 12.16
C LYS A 40 -12.32 -2.09 11.79
N SER A 41 -12.53 -3.26 12.40
CA SER A 41 -13.84 -3.92 12.37
C SER A 41 -14.83 -3.00 13.06
N ARG A 42 -15.66 -2.30 12.28
CA ARG A 42 -16.75 -1.49 12.81
C ARG A 42 -17.93 -2.46 12.99
N SER A 43 -18.10 -2.95 14.21
CA SER A 43 -19.32 -3.66 14.64
C SER A 43 -20.49 -2.69 14.75
#